data_AF-A0A1B9YET5-F1
#
_entry.id   AF-A0A1B9YET5-F1
#
_cell.length_a   1.000
_cell.length_b   1.000
_cell.length_c   1.000
_cell.angle_alpha   90.00
_cell.angle_beta   90.00
_cell.angle_gamma   90.00
#
_symmetry.space_group_name_H-M   'P 1'
#
loop_
_entity.id
_entity.type
_entity.pdbx_description
1 polymer ?
#
loop_
_entity_poly.entity_id
_entity_poly.type
_entity_poly.pdbx_seq_one_letter_code
_entity_poly.pdbx_strand_id
1 'polypeptide(L)'
;MNEINIEFNSTYISSNLIDELDYIIGEYAKPNATFIYSLNTFIEAFVLNTNFYLTDKEFKHMNLLSKSIFPNGRPILELLIKNKKVSIISGIGNNIGQVTGIIKTDFDNPISYQEKIDKFISEGLDTEVAREKYLKISSLDNDNINLKYLSIGKVEDGLIALESSDTPEQFYKSFLAATSNSNL
;
A
#
# COMPACT_ATOMS: atom_id res chain seq x y z
N MET A 1 -1.73 -18.33 -16.57
CA MET A 1 -1.20 -17.38 -15.57
C MET A 1 0.26 -17.19 -15.87
N ASN A 2 0.77 -15.96 -15.88
CA ASN A 2 2.21 -15.73 -15.96
C ASN A 2 2.83 -16.23 -14.64
N GLU A 3 3.77 -17.16 -14.71
CA GLU A 3 4.48 -17.65 -13.54
C GLU A 3 5.26 -16.50 -12.89
N ILE A 4 5.01 -16.26 -11.60
CA ILE A 4 5.76 -15.28 -10.81
C ILE A 4 7.00 -16.01 -10.30
N ASN A 5 8.15 -15.75 -10.91
CA ASN A 5 9.42 -16.30 -10.46
C ASN A 5 9.98 -15.41 -9.33
N ILE A 6 10.04 -15.96 -8.11
CA ILE A 6 10.46 -15.23 -6.92
C ILE A 6 11.96 -15.41 -6.74
N GLU A 7 12.71 -14.30 -6.75
CA GLU A 7 14.16 -14.31 -6.52
C GLU A 7 14.54 -14.87 -5.14
N PHE A 8 15.73 -15.47 -5.03
CA PHE A 8 16.27 -15.94 -3.76
C PHE A 8 16.50 -14.77 -2.77
N ASN A 9 16.51 -15.05 -1.46
CA ASN A 9 16.59 -14.03 -0.39
C ASN A 9 15.59 -12.89 -0.57
N SER A 10 14.34 -13.28 -0.76
CA SER A 10 13.25 -12.34 -0.93
C SER A 10 12.14 -12.56 0.08
N THR A 11 11.44 -11.47 0.36
CA THR A 11 10.27 -11.51 1.21
C THR A 11 9.19 -10.58 0.69
N TYR A 12 7.95 -10.92 0.98
CA TYR A 12 6.84 -10.01 0.83
C TYR A 12 6.81 -9.07 2.05
N ILE A 13 6.62 -7.78 1.81
CA ILE A 13 6.44 -6.78 2.86
C ILE A 13 5.12 -6.07 2.65
N SER A 14 4.26 -6.05 3.68
CA SER A 14 2.97 -5.36 3.56
C SER A 14 3.15 -3.85 3.69
N SER A 15 2.36 -3.08 2.94
CA SER A 15 2.32 -1.62 3.09
C SER A 15 1.95 -1.18 4.50
N ASN A 16 1.10 -1.94 5.21
CA ASN A 16 0.70 -1.56 6.57
C ASN A 16 1.86 -1.59 7.56
N LEU A 17 2.77 -2.56 7.42
CA LEU A 17 3.99 -2.61 8.24
C LEU A 17 4.87 -1.40 7.93
N ILE A 18 5.05 -1.07 6.65
CA ILE A 18 5.83 0.11 6.23
C ILE A 18 5.17 1.40 6.77
N ASP A 19 3.84 1.52 6.63
CA ASP A 19 3.06 2.67 7.09
C ASP A 19 3.15 2.84 8.61
N GLU A 20 3.03 1.77 9.40
CA GLU A 20 3.19 1.80 10.85
C GLU A 20 4.59 2.31 11.25
N LEU A 21 5.63 1.79 10.60
CA LEU A 21 7.00 2.17 10.91
C LEU A 21 7.29 3.61 10.46
N ASP A 22 6.85 4.01 9.26
CA ASP A 22 6.93 5.38 8.77
C ASP A 22 6.19 6.35 9.72
N TYR A 23 5.03 5.94 10.25
CA TYR A 23 4.22 6.78 11.12
C TYR A 23 4.91 7.07 12.45
N ILE A 24 5.55 6.07 13.05
CA ILE A 24 6.21 6.23 14.34
C ILE A 24 7.60 6.83 14.18
N ILE A 25 8.39 6.38 13.21
CA ILE A 25 9.75 6.89 12.96
C ILE A 25 9.72 8.29 12.35
N GLY A 26 8.69 8.61 11.57
CA GLY A 26 8.42 9.97 11.07
C GLY A 26 7.83 10.92 12.12
N GLU A 27 7.83 10.52 13.40
CA GLU A 27 7.41 11.32 14.56
C GLU A 27 5.93 11.75 14.57
N TYR A 28 5.06 11.04 13.82
CA TYR A 28 3.62 11.33 13.83
C TYR A 28 2.89 10.72 15.04
N ALA A 29 3.47 9.69 15.67
CA ALA A 29 3.00 9.13 16.94
C ALA A 29 4.14 8.56 17.78
N LYS A 30 3.85 8.33 19.07
CA LYS A 30 4.80 7.70 19.99
C LYS A 30 4.81 6.18 19.79
N PRO A 31 5.99 5.53 19.94
CA PRO A 31 6.07 4.08 19.89
C PRO A 31 5.28 3.44 21.04
N ASN A 32 4.69 2.27 20.76
CA ASN A 32 4.04 1.41 21.75
C ASN A 32 4.73 0.04 21.81
N ALA A 33 4.27 -0.86 22.69
CA ALA A 33 4.86 -2.19 22.81
C ALA A 33 4.75 -3.02 21.51
N THR A 34 3.63 -2.93 20.79
CA THR A 34 3.43 -3.63 19.51
C THR A 34 4.42 -3.17 18.46
N PHE A 35 4.71 -1.87 18.38
CA PHE A 35 5.67 -1.30 17.46
C PHE A 35 7.07 -1.91 17.61
N ILE A 36 7.50 -2.26 18.83
CA ILE A 36 8.81 -2.90 19.04
C ILE A 36 8.88 -4.25 18.30
N TYR A 37 7.79 -5.02 18.30
CA TYR A 37 7.71 -6.26 17.55
C TYR A 37 7.74 -6.01 16.04
N SER A 38 6.93 -5.06 15.55
CA SER A 38 6.93 -4.65 14.14
C SER A 38 8.32 -4.21 13.68
N LEU A 39 9.02 -3.41 14.48
CA LEU A 39 10.37 -2.93 14.20
C LEU A 39 11.39 -4.07 14.14
N ASN A 40 11.37 -4.99 15.11
CA ASN A 40 12.29 -6.14 15.12
C ASN A 40 12.06 -7.05 13.91
N THR A 41 10.80 -7.39 13.61
CA THR A 41 10.44 -8.17 12.43
C THR A 41 10.91 -7.49 11.14
N PHE A 42 10.74 -6.18 11.04
CA PHE A 42 11.25 -5.41 9.91
C PHE A 42 12.77 -5.45 9.80
N ILE A 43 13.51 -5.23 10.90
CA ILE A 43 14.98 -5.26 10.90
C ILE A 43 15.50 -6.63 10.48
N GLU A 44 14.93 -7.71 11.02
CA GLU A 44 15.30 -9.08 10.65
C GLU A 44 15.06 -9.33 9.16
N ALA A 45 13.87 -8.99 8.66
CA ALA A 45 13.55 -9.10 7.25
C ALA A 45 14.50 -8.25 6.38
N PHE A 46 14.79 -7.02 6.79
CA PHE A 46 15.69 -6.09 6.11
C PHE A 46 17.12 -6.61 6.03
N VAL A 47 17.63 -7.24 7.09
CA VAL A 47 18.99 -7.81 7.09
C VAL A 47 19.06 -9.06 6.22
N LEU A 48 18.08 -9.96 6.31
CA LEU A 48 18.12 -11.26 5.66
C LEU A 48 17.77 -11.23 4.16
N ASN A 49 17.04 -10.19 3.70
CA ASN A 49 16.55 -10.13 2.33
C ASN A 49 17.21 -9.02 1.49
N THR A 50 17.45 -9.32 0.22
CA THR A 50 17.88 -8.35 -0.79
C THR A 50 16.72 -7.80 -1.59
N ASN A 51 15.65 -8.59 -1.71
CA ASN A 51 14.50 -8.32 -2.54
C ASN A 51 13.23 -8.24 -1.68
N PHE A 52 12.45 -7.18 -1.90
CA PHE A 52 11.19 -6.94 -1.24
C PHE A 52 10.08 -6.86 -2.27
N TYR A 53 8.98 -7.55 -2.03
CA TYR A 53 7.82 -7.52 -2.90
C TYR A 53 6.64 -6.83 -2.23
N LEU A 54 5.95 -6.01 -3.02
CA LEU A 54 4.67 -5.38 -2.70
C LEU A 54 3.66 -5.79 -3.77
N THR A 55 2.37 -5.79 -3.43
CA THR A 55 1.35 -5.89 -4.48
C THR A 55 1.18 -4.57 -5.23
N ASP A 56 0.76 -4.64 -6.48
CA ASP A 56 0.38 -3.46 -7.28
C ASP A 56 -0.70 -2.62 -6.58
N LYS A 57 -1.64 -3.29 -5.90
CA LYS A 57 -2.69 -2.65 -5.09
C LYS A 57 -2.10 -1.82 -3.94
N GLU A 58 -1.20 -2.40 -3.16
CA GLU A 58 -0.51 -1.71 -2.06
C GLU A 58 0.34 -0.56 -2.56
N PHE A 59 1.09 -0.77 -3.64
CA PHE A 59 1.92 0.27 -4.24
C PHE A 59 1.10 1.47 -4.70
N LYS A 60 -0.01 1.23 -5.42
CA LYS A 60 -0.95 2.29 -5.83
C LYS A 60 -1.54 3.01 -4.62
N HIS A 61 -1.97 2.26 -3.61
CA HIS A 61 -2.51 2.83 -2.38
C HIS A 61 -1.52 3.75 -1.68
N MET A 62 -0.29 3.28 -1.48
CA MET A 62 0.79 4.06 -0.87
C MET A 62 1.06 5.34 -1.66
N ASN A 63 1.15 5.27 -2.98
CA ASN A 63 1.41 6.44 -3.82
C ASN A 63 0.29 7.49 -3.74
N LEU A 64 -0.96 7.06 -3.68
CA LEU A 64 -2.12 7.96 -3.62
C LEU A 64 -2.24 8.66 -2.27
N LEU A 65 -1.92 7.97 -1.17
CA LEU A 65 -2.10 8.50 0.18
C LEU A 65 -0.81 9.04 0.81
N SER A 66 0.34 8.89 0.16
CA SER A 66 1.64 9.22 0.76
C SER A 66 1.68 10.64 1.32
N LYS A 67 1.23 11.64 0.56
CA LYS A 67 1.27 13.05 1.01
C LYS A 67 0.23 13.36 2.09
N SER A 68 -0.94 12.71 2.02
CA SER A 68 -2.00 12.87 3.01
C SER A 68 -1.63 12.25 4.36
N ILE A 69 -1.12 11.01 4.36
CA ILE A 69 -0.79 10.30 5.61
C ILE A 69 0.55 10.77 6.16
N PHE A 70 1.53 11.02 5.28
CA PHE A 70 2.92 11.29 5.64
C PHE A 70 3.44 12.61 5.02
N PRO A 71 2.94 13.77 5.46
CA PRO A 71 3.33 15.07 4.89
C PRO A 71 4.82 15.41 5.08
N ASN A 72 5.47 14.84 6.10
CA ASN A 72 6.90 15.01 6.39
C ASN A 72 7.78 13.90 5.78
N GLY A 73 7.22 13.07 4.89
CA GLY A 73 7.94 12.00 4.22
C GLY A 73 7.84 10.64 4.91
N ARG A 74 8.48 9.65 4.28
CA ARG A 74 8.32 8.20 4.54
C ARG A 74 9.69 7.53 4.73
N PRO A 75 10.31 7.68 5.90
CA PRO A 75 11.71 7.30 6.11
C PRO A 75 12.01 5.82 5.87
N ILE A 76 11.10 4.91 6.21
CA ILE A 76 11.27 3.46 6.01
C ILE A 76 11.04 3.06 4.57
N LEU A 77 10.01 3.60 3.92
CA LEU A 77 9.83 3.38 2.49
C LEU A 77 11.05 3.89 1.69
N GLU A 78 11.55 5.08 2.02
CA GLU A 78 12.76 5.62 1.41
C GLU A 78 14.00 4.77 1.68
N LEU A 79 14.17 4.26 2.90
CA LEU A 79 15.26 3.36 3.26
C LEU A 79 15.22 2.09 2.39
N LEU A 80 14.04 1.47 2.24
CA LEU A 80 13.85 0.29 1.39
C LEU A 80 14.21 0.58 -0.06
N ILE A 81 13.66 1.64 -0.64
CA ILE A 81 13.89 1.99 -2.06
C ILE A 81 15.37 2.29 -2.32
N LYS A 82 16.05 2.95 -1.38
CA LYS A 82 17.46 3.35 -1.55
C LYS A 82 18.45 2.19 -1.37
N ASN A 83 18.11 1.18 -0.56
CA ASN A 83 19.07 0.14 -0.15
C ASN A 83 18.72 -1.27 -0.61
N LYS A 84 17.50 -1.50 -1.07
CA LYS A 84 16.98 -2.82 -1.42
C LYS A 84 16.27 -2.77 -2.78
N LYS A 85 16.10 -3.92 -3.40
CA LYS A 85 15.28 -4.03 -4.62
C LYS A 85 13.82 -4.21 -4.23
N VAL A 86 13.01 -3.19 -4.45
CA VAL A 86 11.56 -3.23 -4.24
C VAL A 86 10.87 -3.53 -5.57
N SER A 87 10.22 -4.68 -5.67
CA SER A 87 9.53 -5.16 -6.87
C SER A 87 8.03 -5.24 -6.65
N ILE A 88 7.26 -4.96 -7.70
CA ILE A 88 5.80 -4.93 -7.64
C ILE A 88 5.25 -6.18 -8.31
N ILE A 89 4.42 -6.93 -7.59
CA ILE A 89 3.72 -8.11 -8.10
C ILE A 89 2.27 -7.72 -8.43
N SER A 90 1.86 -8.01 -9.66
CA SER A 90 0.47 -7.81 -10.12
C SER A 90 -0.31 -9.12 -10.10
N GLY A 91 -1.65 -9.02 -10.03
CA GLY A 91 -2.53 -10.19 -10.11
C GLY A 91 -2.81 -10.90 -8.78
N ILE A 92 -2.28 -10.38 -7.66
CA ILE A 92 -2.54 -10.89 -6.32
C ILE A 92 -3.47 -9.89 -5.59
N GLY A 93 -4.57 -10.38 -5.01
CA GLY A 93 -5.45 -9.58 -4.15
C GLY A 93 -6.33 -8.54 -4.88
N ASN A 94 -6.56 -8.70 -6.19
CA ASN A 94 -7.49 -7.85 -6.95
C ASN A 94 -8.95 -8.27 -6.70
N ASN A 95 -9.46 -8.06 -5.49
CA ASN A 95 -10.88 -8.22 -5.21
C ASN A 95 -11.69 -7.11 -5.90
N ILE A 96 -12.97 -7.37 -6.17
CA ILE A 96 -13.90 -6.38 -6.75
C ILE A 96 -13.95 -5.16 -5.84
N GLY A 97 -13.41 -4.03 -6.32
CA GLY A 97 -13.44 -2.76 -5.61
C GLY A 97 -14.86 -2.19 -5.54
N GLN A 98 -15.22 -1.62 -4.40
CA GLN A 98 -16.38 -0.75 -4.28
C GLN A 98 -16.01 0.64 -4.80
N VAL A 99 -16.85 1.20 -5.67
CA VAL A 99 -16.70 2.58 -6.14
C VAL A 99 -17.09 3.51 -5.00
N THR A 100 -16.13 4.23 -4.44
CA THR A 100 -16.37 5.13 -3.29
C THR A 100 -16.59 6.59 -3.71
N GLY A 101 -16.45 6.90 -4.99
CA GLY A 101 -16.84 8.19 -5.54
C GLY A 101 -16.56 8.30 -7.04
N ILE A 102 -17.41 9.06 -7.73
CA ILE A 102 -17.14 9.52 -9.09
C ILE A 102 -16.63 10.95 -8.96
N ILE A 103 -15.34 11.18 -9.21
CA ILE A 103 -14.86 12.53 -9.49
C ILE A 103 -15.29 12.81 -10.93
N LYS A 104 -16.56 13.21 -11.12
CA LYS A 104 -17.05 13.70 -12.41
C LYS A 104 -16.23 14.93 -12.74
N THR A 105 -15.41 14.82 -13.76
CA THR A 105 -14.50 15.89 -14.15
C THR A 105 -15.20 16.75 -15.19
N ASP A 106 -15.12 18.06 -14.98
CA ASP A 106 -15.63 19.07 -15.90
C ASP A 106 -14.90 18.97 -17.25
N PHE A 107 -15.64 18.75 -18.34
CA PHE A 107 -15.09 18.59 -19.69
C PHE A 107 -14.55 19.89 -20.28
N ASP A 108 -14.89 21.03 -19.65
CA ASP A 108 -14.56 22.37 -20.15
C ASP A 108 -13.16 22.85 -19.75
N ASN A 109 -12.41 22.07 -18.97
CA ASN A 109 -11.05 22.42 -18.53
C ASN A 109 -10.00 21.40 -19.04
N PRO A 110 -9.17 21.77 -20.04
CA PRO A 110 -8.29 20.85 -20.78
C PRO A 110 -6.99 20.56 -20.01
N ILE A 111 -7.11 20.17 -18.74
CA ILE A 111 -5.97 19.68 -17.96
C ILE A 111 -5.73 18.22 -18.36
N SER A 112 -4.49 17.86 -18.67
CA SER A 112 -4.13 16.53 -19.15
C SER A 112 -4.37 15.44 -18.09
N TYR A 113 -4.50 14.18 -18.54
CA TYR A 113 -4.69 13.01 -17.68
C TYR A 113 -3.66 12.93 -16.53
N GLN A 114 -2.39 13.21 -16.83
CA GLN A 114 -1.30 13.17 -15.86
C GLN A 114 -1.42 14.32 -14.84
N GLU A 115 -1.69 15.54 -15.29
CA GLU A 115 -1.84 16.71 -14.41
C GLU A 115 -3.04 16.58 -13.44
N LYS A 116 -4.10 15.88 -13.81
CA LYS A 116 -5.25 15.61 -12.93
C LYS A 116 -4.93 14.56 -11.86
N ILE A 117 -4.19 13.51 -12.23
CA ILE A 117 -3.64 12.55 -11.27
C ILE A 117 -2.68 13.26 -10.33
N ASP A 118 -1.79 14.07 -10.87
CA ASP A 118 -0.83 14.85 -10.09
C ASP A 118 -1.55 15.84 -9.17
N LYS A 119 -2.66 16.46 -9.62
CA LYS A 119 -3.50 17.32 -8.78
C LYS A 119 -4.13 16.56 -7.62
N PHE A 120 -4.77 15.42 -7.88
CA PHE A 120 -5.32 14.56 -6.81
C PHE A 120 -4.23 14.06 -5.86
N ILE A 121 -3.07 13.68 -6.38
CA ILE A 121 -1.91 13.30 -5.57
C ILE A 121 -1.38 14.50 -4.77
N SER A 122 -1.46 15.71 -5.31
CA SER A 122 -0.93 16.93 -4.67
C SER A 122 -1.86 17.54 -3.62
N GLU A 123 -3.19 17.50 -3.85
CA GLU A 123 -4.20 18.02 -2.93
C GLU A 123 -4.63 16.95 -1.91
N GLY A 124 -4.58 15.67 -2.30
CA GLY A 124 -4.79 14.52 -1.44
C GLY A 124 -6.19 14.42 -0.85
N LEU A 125 -6.37 13.42 0.02
CA LEU A 125 -7.42 13.46 1.03
C LEU A 125 -6.92 14.30 2.22
N ASP A 126 -7.86 14.90 2.97
CA ASP A 126 -7.53 15.50 4.25
C ASP A 126 -6.75 14.51 5.14
N THR A 127 -5.70 14.98 5.80
CA THR A 127 -4.76 14.17 6.59
C THR A 127 -5.47 13.36 7.69
N GLU A 128 -6.41 13.97 8.40
CA GLU A 128 -7.13 13.30 9.49
C GLU A 128 -8.04 12.21 8.93
N VAL A 129 -8.79 12.53 7.87
CA VAL A 129 -9.67 11.57 7.18
C VAL A 129 -8.88 10.40 6.60
N ALA A 130 -7.75 10.68 5.97
CA ALA A 130 -6.89 9.66 5.37
C ALA A 130 -6.33 8.72 6.44
N ARG A 131 -5.85 9.27 7.56
CA ARG A 131 -5.30 8.48 8.67
C ARG A 131 -6.37 7.63 9.34
N GLU A 132 -7.52 8.21 9.70
CA GLU A 132 -8.60 7.48 10.35
C GLU A 132 -9.07 6.28 9.51
N LYS A 133 -9.18 6.48 8.19
CA LYS A 133 -9.76 5.50 7.28
C LYS A 133 -8.76 4.44 6.83
N TYR A 134 -7.51 4.82 6.56
CA TYR A 134 -6.54 3.98 5.85
C TYR A 134 -5.30 3.64 6.66
N LEU A 135 -4.92 4.41 7.68
CA LEU A 135 -3.79 4.05 8.53
C LEU A 135 -4.20 2.95 9.50
N LYS A 136 -3.54 1.79 9.42
CA LYS A 136 -3.71 0.68 10.36
C LYS A 136 -2.45 0.48 11.17
N ILE A 137 -2.53 0.81 12.46
CA ILE A 137 -1.48 0.57 13.45
C ILE A 137 -1.79 -0.74 14.15
N SER A 138 -0.79 -1.60 14.28
CA SER A 138 -0.95 -2.91 14.89
C SER A 138 -1.34 -2.74 16.37
N SER A 139 -2.34 -3.49 16.82
CA SER A 139 -2.74 -3.55 18.24
C SER A 139 -2.89 -5.00 18.69
N LEU A 140 -2.59 -5.26 19.96
CA LEU A 140 -2.65 -6.62 20.54
C LEU A 140 -4.08 -7.19 20.59
N ASP A 141 -5.10 -6.34 20.53
CA ASP A 141 -6.49 -6.70 20.82
C ASP A 141 -7.43 -6.72 19.59
N ASN A 142 -6.92 -6.62 18.34
CA ASN A 142 -7.78 -6.50 17.16
C ASN A 142 -7.88 -7.79 16.33
N ASP A 143 -8.99 -8.51 16.49
CA ASP A 143 -9.25 -9.79 15.82
C ASP A 143 -9.84 -9.69 14.40
N ASN A 144 -10.22 -8.50 13.93
CA ASN A 144 -10.83 -8.32 12.60
C ASN A 144 -10.26 -7.12 11.84
N ILE A 145 -9.13 -7.33 11.16
CA ILE A 145 -8.47 -6.31 10.35
C ILE A 145 -8.94 -6.46 8.90
N ASN A 146 -9.99 -5.73 8.53
CA ASN A 146 -10.28 -5.45 7.12
C ASN A 146 -9.33 -4.36 6.64
N LEU A 147 -8.42 -4.73 5.73
CA LEU A 147 -7.46 -3.83 5.11
C LEU A 147 -8.13 -3.12 3.94
N LYS A 148 -8.12 -1.79 3.95
CA LYS A 148 -8.75 -0.96 2.91
C LYS A 148 -7.68 -0.35 2.03
N TYR A 149 -7.79 -0.59 0.73
CA TYR A 149 -6.87 -0.06 -0.27
C TYR A 149 -7.61 0.86 -1.22
N LEU A 150 -7.00 2.00 -1.49
CA LEU A 150 -7.48 3.02 -2.41
C LEU A 150 -6.72 2.93 -3.73
N SER A 151 -7.44 3.03 -4.84
CA SER A 151 -6.89 3.10 -6.20
C SER A 151 -7.73 4.05 -7.07
N ILE A 152 -7.18 4.48 -8.20
CA ILE A 152 -7.90 5.28 -9.20
C ILE A 152 -8.25 4.39 -10.39
N GLY A 153 -9.53 4.35 -10.74
CA GLY A 153 -10.06 3.75 -11.97
C GLY A 153 -10.44 4.80 -13.00
N LYS A 154 -10.38 4.43 -14.28
CA LYS A 154 -10.84 5.26 -15.41
C LYS A 154 -12.24 4.82 -15.85
N VAL A 155 -13.12 5.79 -16.11
CA VAL A 155 -14.45 5.59 -16.72
C VAL A 155 -14.58 6.48 -17.96
N GLU A 156 -15.61 6.24 -18.78
CA GLU A 156 -15.86 6.98 -20.04
C GLU A 156 -15.82 8.51 -19.84
N ASP A 157 -16.39 8.99 -18.72
CA ASP A 157 -16.53 10.43 -18.43
C ASP A 157 -15.68 10.93 -17.24
N GLY A 158 -14.57 10.26 -16.91
CA GLY A 158 -13.65 10.76 -15.88
C GLY A 158 -12.93 9.69 -15.05
N LEU A 159 -12.66 10.05 -13.79
CA LEU A 159 -11.95 9.20 -12.83
C LEU A 159 -12.86 8.81 -11.67
N ILE A 160 -12.71 7.57 -11.22
CA ILE A 160 -13.40 7.06 -10.04
C ILE A 160 -12.39 6.62 -8.99
N ALA A 161 -12.67 6.94 -7.74
CA ALA A 161 -11.96 6.38 -6.61
C ALA A 161 -12.53 4.98 -6.34
N LEU A 162 -11.66 3.98 -6.35
CA LEU A 162 -11.98 2.59 -6.08
C LEU A 162 -11.39 2.20 -4.74
N GLU A 163 -12.23 1.83 -3.79
CA GLU A 163 -11.82 1.25 -2.52
C GLU A 163 -12.02 -0.26 -2.58
N SER A 164 -11.00 -1.02 -2.24
CA SER A 164 -11.10 -2.47 -2.08
C SER A 164 -10.80 -2.84 -0.65
N SER A 165 -11.50 -3.85 -0.14
CA SER A 165 -11.24 -4.43 1.17
C SER A 165 -10.70 -5.84 1.01
N ASP A 166 -9.74 -6.20 1.84
CA ASP A 166 -9.14 -7.53 1.85
C ASP A 166 -8.89 -7.98 3.29
N THR A 167 -8.96 -9.28 3.53
CA THR A 167 -8.49 -9.87 4.80
C THR A 167 -7.09 -10.45 4.61
N PRO A 168 -6.27 -10.54 5.68
CA PRO A 168 -4.99 -11.24 5.60
C PRO A 168 -5.11 -12.67 5.05
N GLU A 169 -6.21 -13.36 5.37
CA GLU A 169 -6.47 -14.72 4.89
C GLU A 169 -6.74 -14.78 3.37
N GLN A 170 -7.53 -13.84 2.84
CA GLN A 170 -7.80 -13.74 1.40
C GLN A 170 -6.55 -13.39 0.60
N PHE A 171 -5.74 -12.47 1.13
CA PHE A 171 -4.43 -12.15 0.57
C PHE A 171 -3.53 -13.40 0.54
N TYR A 172 -3.40 -14.10 1.67
CA TYR A 172 -2.56 -15.30 1.79
C TYR A 172 -2.98 -16.40 0.80
N LYS A 173 -4.28 -16.66 0.66
CA LYS A 173 -4.81 -17.61 -0.34
C LYS A 173 -4.47 -17.19 -1.77
N SER A 174 -4.62 -15.91 -2.10
CA SER A 174 -4.28 -15.37 -3.42
C SER A 174 -2.79 -15.46 -3.72
N PHE A 175 -1.95 -15.18 -2.71
CA PHE A 175 -0.50 -15.29 -2.82
C PHE A 175 -0.06 -16.74 -3.03
N LEU A 176 -0.60 -17.69 -2.26
CA LEU A 176 -0.32 -19.12 -2.45
C LEU A 176 -0.76 -19.61 -3.82
N ALA A 177 -1.94 -19.21 -4.30
CA ALA A 177 -2.40 -19.62 -5.63
C ALA A 177 -1.45 -19.12 -6.73
N ALA A 178 -0.97 -17.88 -6.61
CA ALA A 178 -0.08 -17.26 -7.59
C ALA A 178 1.37 -17.80 -7.55
N THR A 179 1.80 -18.32 -6.40
CA THR A 179 3.15 -18.86 -6.18
C THR A 179 3.22 -20.38 -6.14
N SER A 180 2.09 -21.08 -6.24
CA SER A 180 1.99 -22.54 -6.17
C SER A 180 2.92 -23.31 -7.14
N ASN A 181 3.33 -22.69 -8.24
CA ASN A 181 4.23 -23.27 -9.24
C ASN A 181 5.64 -22.67 -9.25
N SER A 182 5.98 -21.75 -8.34
CA SER A 182 7.27 -21.02 -8.40
C SER A 182 8.49 -21.84 -7.94
N ASN A 183 8.30 -23.12 -7.60
CA ASN A 183 9.35 -24.06 -7.17
C ASN A 183 9.34 -25.39 -7.97
N LEU A 184 8.89 -25.39 -9.23
CA LEU A 184 9.09 -26.51 -10.17
C LEU A 184 10.19 -26.19 -11.19
#